data_AF-A0A820WVZ3-F1
#
_entry.id   AF-A0A820WVZ3-F1
#
_cell.length_a   1.000
_cell.length_b   1.000
_cell.length_c   1.000
_cell.angle_alpha   90.00
_cell.angle_beta   90.00
_cell.angle_gamma   90.00
#
_symmetry.space_group_name_H-M   'P 1'
#
loop_
_entity.id
_entity.type
_entity.pdbx_description
1 polymer ?
#
loop_
_entity_poly.entity_id
_entity_poly.type
_entity_poly.pdbx_seq_one_letter_code
_entity_poly.pdbx_strand_id
1 'polypeptide(L)'
;MYVERVNPGEFGVSQPWNYLFKKSYWKPHATSIVQPLDSNDRLTHKNDGIYGSNGWIELNSMTNTINNPSLTVSHLTKKFGKFQAVSDLSLNFYKGEVCSLLGHNGAGKTTTTFILVGMLEPTSGRVTVEGLDNRTHIQEVRKILGFCPQFDILYDDLSVKEHLELIGKVRHIEPKLINESIETILQLIGLVNDRHTLSKKLSGGMKRRLSIGISLMGDPKVLILDEPTSGIDPYNRRLIWTMIRKMKEAGKCIILTTHFLQEADVLSDRIAIMSNGHLQASGTPNFLKNQIDFEYRLFIDKNETYQNERITAFIQKYIQTIILERESISEMIFGIRRSESKHIGKLIHALDEHSNDIGIESYGLSMTTIEEVFLKLIHEAEKDKSTQHDQTKLRQDLANKIFRAAYNREIGARRFWFRICALIIKRWHVLHRQYIFLFGFFLFPILIEILIVSIFPTPKDIQASLVQNNRIKDAQITLLPSIY
;
A
#
# COMPACT_ATOMS: atom_id res chain seq x y z
N MET A 1 20.66 -15.58 -12.22
CA MET A 1 20.40 -16.30 -10.95
C MET A 1 21.45 -16.08 -9.87
N TYR A 2 22.76 -16.35 -10.08
CA TYR A 2 23.81 -16.02 -9.10
C TYR A 2 24.15 -14.52 -9.09
N VAL A 3 24.49 -13.98 -10.27
CA VAL A 3 24.84 -12.57 -10.46
C VAL A 3 23.73 -11.63 -9.98
N GLU A 4 22.47 -11.98 -10.22
CA GLU A 4 21.30 -11.18 -9.80
C GLU A 4 21.05 -11.16 -8.29
N ARG A 5 21.57 -12.15 -7.54
CA ARG A 5 21.48 -12.15 -6.07
C ARG A 5 22.67 -11.44 -5.43
N VAL A 6 23.84 -11.52 -6.06
CA VAL A 6 25.06 -10.86 -5.59
C VAL A 6 25.05 -9.37 -5.93
N ASN A 7 24.53 -9.04 -7.11
CA ASN A 7 24.38 -7.68 -7.60
C ASN A 7 22.95 -7.48 -8.15
N PRO A 8 21.97 -7.22 -7.26
CA PRO A 8 20.57 -7.08 -7.66
C PRO A 8 20.27 -5.77 -8.41
N GLY A 9 21.26 -4.89 -8.62
CA GLY A 9 21.07 -3.58 -9.26
C GLY A 9 20.43 -2.58 -8.28
N GLU A 10 19.53 -1.71 -8.76
CA GLU A 10 18.93 -0.64 -7.94
C GLU A 10 17.88 -1.15 -6.92
N PHE A 11 17.39 -2.39 -7.05
CA PHE A 11 16.28 -2.95 -6.27
C PHE A 11 16.58 -4.36 -5.75
N GLY A 12 16.15 -4.67 -4.52
CA GLY A 12 16.47 -5.92 -3.81
C GLY A 12 17.67 -5.79 -2.88
N VAL A 13 17.75 -6.69 -1.90
CA VAL A 13 18.85 -6.75 -0.92
C VAL A 13 19.97 -7.62 -1.47
N SER A 14 21.19 -7.08 -1.54
CA SER A 14 22.35 -7.84 -2.04
C SER A 14 22.73 -8.99 -1.09
N GLN A 15 23.02 -10.16 -1.67
CA GLN A 15 23.62 -11.29 -0.97
C GLN A 15 25.14 -11.31 -1.20
N PRO A 16 25.95 -11.72 -0.21
CA PRO A 16 27.39 -11.81 -0.38
C PRO A 16 27.74 -12.83 -1.47
N TRP A 17 28.81 -12.59 -2.24
CA TRP A 17 29.22 -13.47 -3.34
C TRP A 17 29.35 -14.94 -2.92
N ASN A 18 29.80 -15.20 -1.69
CA ASN A 18 29.96 -16.55 -1.17
C ASN A 18 28.67 -17.18 -0.62
N TYR A 19 27.48 -16.60 -0.84
CA TYR A 19 26.23 -17.10 -0.26
C TYR A 19 25.94 -18.57 -0.64
N LEU A 20 26.34 -19.01 -1.84
CA LEU A 20 26.23 -20.40 -2.30
C LEU A 20 27.09 -21.38 -1.48
N PHE A 21 28.11 -20.91 -0.78
CA PHE A 21 28.98 -21.76 0.05
C PHE A 21 28.60 -21.71 1.53
N LYS A 22 27.59 -20.91 1.90
CA LYS A 22 27.10 -20.85 3.28
C LYS A 22 26.19 -22.04 3.57
N LYS A 23 26.36 -22.65 4.75
CA LYS A 23 25.50 -23.74 5.23
C LYS A 23 24.00 -23.37 5.20
N SER A 24 23.68 -22.09 5.37
CA SER A 24 22.31 -21.55 5.31
C SER A 24 21.66 -21.62 3.92
N TYR A 25 22.43 -21.77 2.84
CA TYR A 25 21.87 -21.93 1.49
C TYR A 25 21.43 -23.38 1.22
N TRP A 26 22.21 -24.36 1.69
CA TRP A 26 21.99 -25.79 1.42
C TRP A 26 21.11 -26.49 2.45
N LYS A 27 21.01 -25.93 3.66
CA LYS A 27 20.12 -26.43 4.69
C LYS A 27 18.97 -25.45 4.87
N PRO A 28 17.71 -25.81 4.56
CA PRO A 28 16.60 -25.06 5.13
C PRO A 28 16.83 -25.06 6.64
N HIS A 29 16.78 -23.88 7.28
CA HIS A 29 16.78 -23.85 8.73
C HIS A 29 15.67 -24.80 9.19
N ALA A 30 16.07 -25.88 9.86
CA ALA A 30 15.16 -26.54 10.77
C ALA A 30 14.62 -25.41 11.64
N THR A 31 13.31 -25.33 11.78
CA THR A 31 12.65 -24.48 12.76
C THR A 31 13.26 -24.83 14.12
N SER A 32 14.36 -24.18 14.47
CA SER A 32 14.78 -24.06 15.84
C SER A 32 13.65 -23.28 16.46
N ILE A 33 12.82 -24.01 17.21
CA ILE A 33 12.10 -23.49 18.36
C ILE A 33 13.03 -22.45 18.96
N VAL A 34 12.67 -21.18 18.83
CA VAL A 34 13.43 -20.07 19.41
C VAL A 34 13.43 -20.36 20.91
N GLN A 35 14.54 -20.89 21.41
CA GLN A 35 14.81 -20.84 22.84
C GLN A 35 14.75 -19.35 23.22
N PRO A 36 14.07 -18.99 24.31
CA PRO A 36 14.13 -17.63 24.81
C PRO A 36 15.61 -17.32 24.99
N LEU A 37 16.07 -16.23 24.37
CA LEU A 37 17.43 -15.74 24.56
C LEU A 37 17.72 -15.70 26.07
N ASP A 38 18.80 -16.37 26.45
CA ASP A 38 19.27 -16.50 27.82
C ASP A 38 19.30 -15.14 28.52
N SER A 39 18.81 -15.17 29.75
CA SER A 39 18.52 -14.06 30.64
C SER A 39 19.76 -13.31 31.18
N ASN A 40 20.91 -13.42 30.50
CA ASN A 40 22.21 -12.99 31.02
C ASN A 40 22.94 -11.92 30.19
N ASP A 41 22.39 -11.43 29.07
CA ASP A 41 22.82 -10.15 28.48
C ASP A 41 22.11 -8.96 29.16
N ARG A 42 22.16 -8.94 30.50
CA ARG A 42 21.93 -7.75 31.32
C ARG A 42 23.19 -6.88 31.32
N LEU A 43 23.63 -6.44 30.14
CA LEU A 43 24.64 -5.40 30.02
C LEU A 43 24.22 -4.41 28.93
N THR A 44 23.68 -3.28 29.40
CA THR A 44 23.52 -2.02 28.68
C THR A 44 22.47 -1.95 27.57
N HIS A 45 21.20 -2.25 27.88
CA HIS A 45 20.11 -1.43 27.34
C HIS A 45 20.15 -0.05 28.03
N LYS A 46 21.18 0.74 27.70
CA LYS A 46 21.07 2.18 27.89
C LYS A 46 20.03 2.67 26.89
N ASN A 47 19.20 3.59 27.37
CA ASN A 47 18.27 4.38 26.59
C ASN A 47 18.98 5.08 25.43
N ASP A 48 19.14 4.38 24.30
CA ASP A 48 19.61 4.96 23.03
C ASP A 48 18.43 5.42 22.15
N GLY A 49 17.27 5.67 22.78
CA GLY A 49 16.28 6.57 22.22
C GLY A 49 16.57 7.98 22.71
N ILE A 50 16.26 9.00 21.89
CA ILE A 50 16.59 10.43 22.03
C ILE A 50 17.97 10.67 21.35
N TYR A 51 18.16 11.51 20.33
CA TYR A 51 17.84 12.94 20.24
C TYR A 51 17.57 13.41 18.80
N GLY A 52 16.36 13.94 18.57
CA GLY A 52 16.13 15.05 17.64
C GLY A 52 15.53 16.17 18.49
N SER A 53 16.25 17.27 18.65
CA SER A 53 16.15 18.20 19.78
C SER A 53 14.85 19.01 19.96
N ASN A 54 13.77 18.74 19.20
CA ASN A 54 12.49 19.47 19.31
C ASN A 54 11.22 18.60 19.07
N GLY A 55 11.35 17.27 18.92
CA GLY A 55 10.25 16.45 18.38
C GLY A 55 9.16 16.09 19.39
N TRP A 56 7.89 16.24 19.00
CA TRP A 56 6.72 15.75 19.75
C TRP A 56 6.65 14.22 19.68
N ILE A 57 7.46 13.55 20.49
CA ILE A 57 7.55 12.08 20.52
C ILE A 57 7.04 11.57 21.87
N GLU A 58 5.91 10.89 21.83
CA GLU A 58 5.38 10.15 22.97
C GLU A 58 6.30 8.96 23.25
N LEU A 59 7.01 9.03 24.38
CA LEU A 59 7.69 7.89 24.96
C LEU A 59 6.64 6.85 25.32
N ASN A 60 6.86 5.62 24.86
CA ASN A 60 5.95 4.52 25.16
C ASN A 60 5.74 4.42 26.67
N SER A 61 4.50 4.57 27.12
CA SER A 61 4.10 4.28 28.50
C SER A 61 4.67 2.93 28.94
N MET A 62 5.07 2.84 30.21
CA MET A 62 5.59 1.62 30.84
C MET A 62 4.72 0.39 30.59
N THR A 63 3.44 0.53 30.23
CA THR A 63 2.54 -0.57 29.85
C THR A 63 2.96 -1.32 28.57
N ASN A 64 3.67 -0.69 27.64
CA ASN A 64 4.18 -1.34 26.41
C ASN A 64 5.53 -2.03 26.60
N THR A 65 6.17 -1.93 27.77
CA THR A 65 7.42 -2.65 28.05
C THR A 65 7.24 -4.17 28.19
N ILE A 66 5.99 -4.64 28.31
CA ILE A 66 5.65 -6.07 28.39
C ILE A 66 5.56 -6.69 26.98
N ASN A 67 5.29 -5.91 25.93
CA ASN A 67 5.08 -6.42 24.58
C ASN A 67 6.23 -6.04 23.64
N ASN A 68 6.97 -7.05 23.18
CA ASN A 68 7.99 -6.88 22.16
C ASN A 68 7.38 -6.30 20.86
N PRO A 69 8.03 -5.32 20.21
CA PRO A 69 7.52 -4.74 18.97
C PRO A 69 7.51 -5.77 17.83
N SER A 70 6.42 -5.77 17.04
CA SER A 70 6.28 -6.63 15.86
C SER A 70 7.13 -6.14 14.70
N LEU A 71 7.38 -4.84 14.60
CA LEU A 71 8.33 -4.26 13.65
C LEU A 71 9.10 -3.13 14.33
N THR A 72 10.43 -3.13 14.17
CA THR A 72 11.33 -2.10 14.69
C THR A 72 12.18 -1.55 13.56
N VAL A 73 12.23 -0.22 13.49
CA VAL A 73 13.05 0.56 12.58
C VAL A 73 14.05 1.33 13.43
N SER A 74 15.34 1.16 13.17
CA SER A 74 16.41 1.81 13.94
C SER A 74 17.36 2.54 13.01
N HIS A 75 17.46 3.86 13.18
CA HIS A 75 18.36 4.76 12.46
C HIS A 75 18.31 4.60 10.93
N LEU A 76 17.11 4.35 10.40
CA LEU A 76 16.90 4.04 9.01
C LEU A 76 17.19 5.25 8.12
N THR A 77 18.14 5.11 7.21
CA THR A 77 18.49 6.15 6.24
C THR A 77 18.51 5.57 4.84
N LYS A 78 17.96 6.33 3.88
CA LYS A 78 18.03 6.01 2.45
C LYS A 78 18.42 7.21 1.63
N LYS A 79 19.51 7.06 0.87
CA LYS A 79 20.02 8.04 -0.09
C LYS A 79 19.93 7.47 -1.52
N PHE A 80 19.53 8.33 -2.46
CA PHE A 80 19.57 8.10 -3.90
C PHE A 80 20.51 9.14 -4.51
N GLY A 81 21.78 8.76 -4.71
CA GLY A 81 22.82 9.71 -5.08
C GLY A 81 22.96 10.80 -4.02
N LYS A 82 22.75 12.07 -4.42
CA LYS A 82 22.79 13.23 -3.51
C LYS A 82 21.49 13.45 -2.73
N PHE A 83 20.37 12.86 -3.17
CA PHE A 83 19.07 13.06 -2.54
C PHE A 83 18.86 12.10 -1.37
N GLN A 84 18.59 12.63 -0.19
CA GLN A 84 18.28 11.83 1.00
C GLN A 84 16.77 11.72 1.17
N ALA A 85 16.22 10.54 0.87
CA ALA A 85 14.78 10.30 0.89
C ALA A 85 14.24 9.97 2.29
N VAL A 86 15.07 9.32 3.12
CA VAL A 86 14.78 9.01 4.52
C VAL A 86 16.05 9.29 5.33
N SER A 87 15.93 9.94 6.48
CA SER A 87 17.03 10.42 7.30
C SER A 87 16.81 10.07 8.76
N ASP A 88 17.61 9.12 9.23
CA ASP A 88 17.66 8.68 10.64
C ASP A 88 16.29 8.36 11.26
N LEU A 89 15.45 7.61 10.54
CA LEU A 89 14.13 7.24 11.00
C LEU A 89 14.20 6.10 12.02
N SER A 90 13.67 6.33 13.22
CA SER A 90 13.53 5.31 14.27
C SER A 90 12.07 5.23 14.73
N LEU A 91 11.45 4.05 14.58
CA LEU A 91 10.03 3.82 14.87
C LEU A 91 9.77 2.37 15.26
N ASN A 92 8.89 2.16 16.24
CA ASN A 92 8.42 0.85 16.67
C ASN A 92 6.93 0.71 16.38
N PHE A 93 6.52 -0.50 15.97
CA PHE A 93 5.15 -0.87 15.67
C PHE A 93 4.76 -2.11 16.47
N TYR A 94 3.60 -2.07 17.10
CA TYR A 94 3.19 -3.11 18.05
C TYR A 94 2.06 -3.98 17.51
N LYS A 95 1.94 -5.18 18.09
CA LYS A 95 0.87 -6.13 17.80
C LYS A 95 -0.48 -5.57 18.25
N GLY A 96 -1.52 -5.74 17.43
CA GLY A 96 -2.87 -5.27 17.74
C GLY A 96 -3.03 -3.75 17.66
N GLU A 97 -2.10 -3.08 16.98
CA GLU A 97 -2.06 -1.63 16.82
C GLU A 97 -2.17 -1.26 15.34
N VAL A 98 -2.88 -0.17 15.05
CA VAL A 98 -2.82 0.55 13.78
C VAL A 98 -1.94 1.79 13.97
N CYS A 99 -0.79 1.81 13.31
CA CYS A 99 0.07 2.99 13.26
C CYS A 99 -0.04 3.65 11.88
N SER A 100 -0.46 4.90 11.83
CA SER A 100 -0.46 5.68 10.59
C SER A 100 0.84 6.44 10.39
N LEU A 101 1.47 6.24 9.24
CA LEU A 101 2.57 7.04 8.75
C LEU A 101 2.02 8.17 7.87
N LEU A 102 1.92 9.35 8.46
CA LEU A 102 1.36 10.56 7.86
C LEU A 102 2.48 11.44 7.28
N GLY A 103 2.21 12.18 6.22
CA GLY A 103 3.17 13.11 5.63
C GLY A 103 2.67 13.66 4.30
N HIS A 104 3.23 14.76 3.83
CA HIS A 104 2.95 15.25 2.47
C HIS A 104 3.56 14.32 1.40
N ASN A 105 3.24 14.57 0.13
CA ASN A 105 3.88 13.84 -0.97
C ASN A 105 5.37 14.16 -1.03
N GLY A 106 6.20 13.12 -1.08
CA GLY A 106 7.66 13.27 -1.04
C GLY A 106 8.27 13.32 0.37
N ALA A 107 7.49 13.15 1.44
CA ALA A 107 8.01 13.07 2.81
C ALA A 107 8.87 11.81 3.11
N GLY A 108 8.90 10.84 2.20
CA GLY A 108 9.66 9.58 2.35
C GLY A 108 8.82 8.34 2.68
N LYS A 109 7.49 8.47 2.86
CA LYS A 109 6.58 7.37 3.24
C LYS A 109 6.72 6.10 2.39
N THR A 110 6.54 6.23 1.06
CA THR A 110 6.62 5.09 0.13
C THR A 110 8.03 4.49 0.10
N THR A 111 9.08 5.31 0.22
CA THR A 111 10.47 4.84 0.31
C THR A 111 10.67 4.02 1.59
N THR A 112 10.18 4.50 2.73
CA THR A 112 10.17 3.75 4.00
C THR A 112 9.43 2.43 3.82
N THR A 113 8.20 2.45 3.31
CA THR A 113 7.38 1.25 3.04
C THR A 113 8.12 0.22 2.19
N PHE A 114 8.78 0.62 1.10
CA PHE A 114 9.55 -0.31 0.26
C PHE A 114 10.75 -0.90 0.97
N ILE A 115 11.37 -0.18 1.90
CA ILE A 115 12.43 -0.73 2.74
C ILE A 115 11.84 -1.74 3.73
N LEU A 116 10.71 -1.42 4.38
CA LEU A 116 10.04 -2.32 5.32
C LEU A 116 9.63 -3.65 4.66
N VAL A 117 9.11 -3.61 3.44
CA VAL A 117 8.74 -4.80 2.66
C VAL A 117 9.97 -5.52 2.08
N GLY A 118 11.15 -4.91 2.15
CA GLY A 118 12.41 -5.45 1.62
C GLY A 118 12.46 -5.50 0.10
N MET A 119 11.82 -4.52 -0.56
CA MET A 119 11.99 -4.22 -1.99
C MET A 119 13.19 -3.29 -2.24
N LEU A 120 13.55 -2.47 -1.25
CA LEU A 120 14.64 -1.51 -1.31
C LEU A 120 15.61 -1.74 -0.15
N GLU A 121 16.92 -1.80 -0.45
CA GLU A 121 17.93 -1.90 0.60
C GLU A 121 18.16 -0.52 1.26
N PRO A 122 18.21 -0.43 2.60
CA PRO A 122 18.57 0.81 3.29
C PRO A 122 20.03 1.20 3.00
N THR A 123 20.33 2.51 3.04
CA THR A 123 21.73 2.98 2.99
C THR A 123 22.43 2.76 4.32
N SER A 124 21.73 2.98 5.43
CA SER A 124 22.16 2.62 6.78
C SER A 124 20.94 2.42 7.69
N GLY A 125 21.17 1.88 8.88
CA GLY A 125 20.13 1.50 9.83
C GLY A 125 19.69 0.04 9.69
N ARG A 126 18.72 -0.37 10.52
CA ARG A 126 18.22 -1.74 10.60
C ARG A 126 16.70 -1.76 10.66
N VAL A 127 16.11 -2.80 10.07
CA VAL A 127 14.69 -3.12 10.20
C VAL A 127 14.58 -4.56 10.67
N THR A 128 13.86 -4.78 11.77
CA THR A 128 13.56 -6.13 12.28
C THR A 128 12.06 -6.35 12.33
N VAL A 129 11.58 -7.50 11.86
CA VAL A 129 10.17 -7.91 11.87
C VAL A 129 10.04 -9.18 12.69
N GLU A 130 9.31 -9.16 13.80
CA GLU A 130 9.19 -10.27 14.74
C GLU A 130 10.57 -10.81 15.18
N GLY A 131 11.52 -9.90 15.43
CA GLY A 131 12.91 -10.21 15.79
C GLY A 131 13.81 -10.63 14.61
N LEU A 132 13.27 -10.83 13.41
CA LEU A 132 14.04 -11.20 12.23
C LEU A 132 14.55 -9.96 11.49
N ASP A 133 15.87 -9.84 11.32
CA ASP A 133 16.45 -8.79 10.48
C ASP A 133 16.03 -8.96 9.01
N ASN A 134 15.39 -7.92 8.48
CA ASN A 134 14.85 -7.88 7.12
C ASN A 134 15.93 -8.10 6.04
N ARG A 135 17.17 -7.71 6.30
CA ARG A 135 18.28 -7.86 5.35
C ARG A 135 18.76 -9.30 5.26
N THR A 136 18.85 -10.00 6.39
CA THR A 136 19.40 -11.36 6.45
C THR A 136 18.34 -12.44 6.25
N HIS A 137 17.12 -12.21 6.74
CA HIS A 137 16.02 -13.20 6.77
C HIS A 137 14.83 -12.82 5.89
N ILE A 138 15.08 -12.12 4.77
CA ILE A 138 14.03 -11.57 3.88
C ILE A 138 12.93 -12.58 3.48
N GLN A 139 13.29 -13.86 3.28
CA GLN A 139 12.31 -14.87 2.86
C GLN A 139 11.33 -15.25 3.99
N GLU A 140 11.77 -15.21 5.23
CA GLU A 140 10.95 -15.49 6.41
C GLU A 140 10.08 -14.27 6.72
N VAL A 141 10.67 -13.07 6.65
CA VAL A 141 9.95 -11.80 6.80
C VAL A 141 8.81 -11.68 5.79
N ARG A 142 9.03 -12.02 4.51
CA ARG A 142 7.97 -11.98 3.48
C ARG A 142 6.83 -12.98 3.70
N LYS A 143 7.01 -14.03 4.50
CA LYS A 143 5.92 -14.95 4.87
C LYS A 143 5.02 -14.33 5.94
N ILE A 144 5.61 -13.67 6.92
CA ILE A 144 4.90 -13.04 8.05
C ILE A 144 4.39 -11.62 7.73
N LEU A 145 4.81 -11.03 6.61
CA LEU A 145 4.44 -9.68 6.18
C LEU A 145 3.44 -9.71 5.01
N GLY A 146 2.37 -8.93 5.15
CA GLY A 146 1.41 -8.60 4.10
C GLY A 146 1.68 -7.19 3.58
N PHE A 147 1.59 -6.99 2.27
CA PHE A 147 1.75 -5.67 1.66
C PHE A 147 0.64 -5.42 0.64
N CYS A 148 -0.09 -4.32 0.80
CA CYS A 148 -1.04 -3.79 -0.16
C CYS A 148 -0.51 -2.46 -0.69
N PRO A 149 -0.08 -2.38 -1.97
CA PRO A 149 0.44 -1.15 -2.55
C PRO A 149 -0.65 -0.13 -2.87
N GLN A 150 -0.28 1.10 -3.24
CA GLN A 150 -1.23 2.16 -3.63
C GLN A 150 -2.15 1.76 -4.80
N PHE A 151 -1.62 1.07 -5.80
CA PHE A 151 -2.39 0.64 -6.96
C PHE A 151 -2.73 -0.85 -6.94
N ASP A 152 -3.87 -1.20 -7.50
CA ASP A 152 -4.34 -2.58 -7.50
C ASP A 152 -3.61 -3.43 -8.54
N ILE A 153 -2.83 -4.41 -8.08
CA ILE A 153 -2.14 -5.38 -8.94
C ILE A 153 -3.09 -6.54 -9.24
N LEU A 154 -4.08 -6.32 -10.10
CA LEU A 154 -5.07 -7.33 -10.47
C LEU A 154 -4.91 -7.78 -11.93
N TYR A 155 -5.23 -9.03 -12.19
CA TYR A 155 -5.31 -9.60 -13.54
C TYR A 155 -6.76 -9.58 -14.02
N ASP A 156 -7.03 -8.83 -15.09
CA ASP A 156 -8.38 -8.59 -15.62
C ASP A 156 -9.17 -9.88 -15.94
N ASP A 157 -8.49 -10.95 -16.31
CA ASP A 157 -9.09 -12.23 -16.71
C ASP A 157 -9.21 -13.26 -15.58
N LEU A 158 -8.78 -12.92 -14.36
CA LEU A 158 -8.97 -13.76 -13.19
C LEU A 158 -10.16 -13.28 -12.36
N SER A 159 -10.93 -14.22 -11.82
CA SER A 159 -11.98 -13.96 -10.83
C SER A 159 -11.41 -13.66 -9.45
N VAL A 160 -12.24 -13.10 -8.55
CA VAL A 160 -11.88 -12.84 -7.15
C VAL A 160 -11.30 -14.09 -6.49
N LYS A 161 -11.96 -15.23 -6.61
CA LYS A 161 -11.49 -16.51 -6.04
C LYS A 161 -10.16 -16.95 -6.65
N GLU A 162 -10.03 -16.90 -7.98
CA GLU A 162 -8.82 -17.31 -8.69
C GLU A 162 -7.60 -16.44 -8.29
N HIS A 163 -7.78 -15.15 -7.99
CA HIS A 163 -6.71 -14.31 -7.44
C HIS A 163 -6.21 -14.80 -6.08
N LEU A 164 -7.15 -15.06 -5.16
CA LEU A 164 -6.80 -15.51 -3.81
C LEU A 164 -6.16 -16.91 -3.84
N GLU A 165 -6.66 -17.82 -4.67
CA GLU A 165 -6.05 -19.13 -4.90
C GLU A 165 -4.62 -19.02 -5.46
N LEU A 166 -4.41 -18.14 -6.45
CA LEU A 166 -3.10 -17.91 -7.05
C LEU A 166 -2.09 -17.45 -5.99
N ILE A 167 -2.46 -16.46 -5.18
CA ILE A 167 -1.57 -15.91 -4.15
C ILE A 167 -1.36 -16.90 -3.01
N GLY A 168 -2.39 -17.67 -2.61
CA GLY A 168 -2.24 -18.74 -1.62
C GLY A 168 -1.22 -19.80 -2.05
N LYS A 169 -1.25 -20.20 -3.32
CA LYS A 169 -0.25 -21.11 -3.90
C LYS A 169 1.15 -20.49 -3.93
N VAL A 170 1.27 -19.21 -4.30
CA VAL A 170 2.55 -18.47 -4.30
C VAL A 170 3.13 -18.34 -2.89
N ARG A 171 2.28 -18.16 -1.88
CA ARG A 171 2.67 -18.11 -0.46
C ARG A 171 2.91 -19.47 0.18
N HIS A 172 2.79 -20.56 -0.59
CA HIS A 172 2.98 -21.94 -0.13
C HIS A 172 2.06 -22.35 1.03
N ILE A 173 0.82 -21.85 1.03
CA ILE A 173 -0.22 -22.32 1.95
C ILE A 173 -0.58 -23.77 1.59
N GLU A 174 -0.80 -24.62 2.60
CA GLU A 174 -1.20 -26.00 2.35
C GLU A 174 -2.52 -26.04 1.54
N PRO A 175 -2.62 -26.84 0.47
CA PRO A 175 -3.81 -26.88 -0.39
C PRO A 175 -5.12 -27.09 0.37
N LYS A 176 -5.10 -27.82 1.49
CA LYS A 176 -6.26 -28.05 2.36
C LYS A 176 -6.77 -26.78 3.03
N LEU A 177 -5.86 -25.89 3.43
CA LEU A 177 -6.15 -24.64 4.14
C LEU A 177 -6.45 -23.47 3.19
N ILE A 178 -6.12 -23.59 1.90
CA ILE A 178 -6.35 -22.51 0.92
C ILE A 178 -7.83 -22.15 0.82
N ASN A 179 -8.71 -23.15 0.68
CA ASN A 179 -10.14 -22.89 0.52
C ASN A 179 -10.75 -22.22 1.76
N GLU A 180 -10.38 -22.69 2.96
CA GLU A 180 -10.82 -22.08 4.21
C GLU A 180 -10.35 -20.63 4.33
N SER A 181 -9.06 -20.38 4.07
CA SER A 181 -8.49 -19.03 4.06
C SER A 181 -9.21 -18.10 3.09
N ILE A 182 -9.58 -18.62 1.91
CA ILE A 182 -10.32 -17.86 0.89
C ILE A 182 -11.70 -17.48 1.40
N GLU A 183 -12.45 -18.40 2.02
CA GLU A 183 -13.78 -18.08 2.54
C GLU A 183 -13.72 -17.02 3.64
N THR A 184 -12.77 -17.15 4.58
CA THR A 184 -12.55 -16.13 5.63
C THR A 184 -12.24 -14.77 5.03
N ILE A 185 -11.36 -14.72 4.02
CA ILE A 185 -10.99 -13.46 3.37
C ILE A 185 -12.17 -12.88 2.57
N LEU A 186 -12.93 -13.70 1.83
CA LEU A 186 -14.11 -13.26 1.08
C LEU A 186 -15.17 -12.62 1.99
N GLN A 187 -15.38 -13.19 3.19
CA GLN A 187 -16.26 -12.63 4.21
C GLN A 187 -15.72 -11.31 4.74
N LEU A 188 -14.43 -11.24 5.08
CA LEU A 188 -13.80 -10.02 5.59
C LEU A 188 -13.88 -8.87 4.58
N ILE A 189 -13.59 -9.12 3.30
CA ILE A 189 -13.59 -8.11 2.24
C ILE A 189 -14.98 -7.84 1.64
N GLY A 190 -16.01 -8.59 2.08
CA GLY A 190 -17.39 -8.43 1.60
C GLY A 190 -17.57 -8.71 0.12
N LEU A 191 -16.89 -9.73 -0.43
CA LEU A 191 -16.97 -10.13 -1.86
C LEU A 191 -17.43 -11.58 -2.05
N VAL A 192 -18.16 -12.15 -1.09
CA VAL A 192 -18.69 -13.52 -1.17
C VAL A 192 -19.54 -13.74 -2.42
N ASN A 193 -20.46 -12.82 -2.71
CA ASN A 193 -21.35 -12.91 -3.87
C ASN A 193 -20.62 -12.72 -5.20
N ASP A 194 -19.49 -12.00 -5.19
CA ASP A 194 -18.67 -11.69 -6.36
C ASP A 194 -17.50 -12.64 -6.56
N ARG A 195 -17.46 -13.77 -5.82
CA ARG A 195 -16.32 -14.69 -5.83
C ARG A 195 -15.92 -15.19 -7.21
N HIS A 196 -16.89 -15.34 -8.12
CA HIS A 196 -16.68 -15.79 -9.51
C HIS A 196 -16.66 -14.64 -10.53
N THR A 197 -16.88 -13.41 -10.09
CA THR A 197 -16.83 -12.20 -10.92
C THR A 197 -15.37 -11.93 -11.32
N LEU A 198 -15.15 -11.67 -12.62
CA LEU A 198 -13.85 -11.28 -13.15
C LEU A 198 -13.44 -9.91 -12.63
N SER A 199 -12.15 -9.72 -12.32
CA SER A 199 -11.65 -8.47 -11.75
C SER A 199 -11.94 -7.26 -12.64
N LYS A 200 -11.93 -7.40 -13.98
CA LYS A 200 -12.30 -6.32 -14.91
C LYS A 200 -13.74 -5.81 -14.77
N LYS A 201 -14.64 -6.63 -14.23
CA LYS A 201 -16.05 -6.30 -13.99
C LYS A 201 -16.29 -5.70 -12.59
N LEU A 202 -15.29 -5.70 -11.71
CA LEU A 202 -15.39 -5.13 -10.37
C LEU A 202 -15.29 -3.60 -10.42
N SER A 203 -16.03 -2.92 -9.54
CA SER A 203 -15.85 -1.48 -9.32
C SER A 203 -14.48 -1.18 -8.69
N GLY A 204 -14.03 0.07 -8.75
CA GLY A 204 -12.76 0.48 -8.14
C GLY A 204 -12.68 0.13 -6.65
N GLY A 205 -13.75 0.37 -5.89
CA GLY A 205 -13.83 -0.02 -4.47
C GLY A 205 -13.72 -1.53 -4.24
N MET A 206 -14.35 -2.34 -5.09
CA MET A 206 -14.26 -3.81 -5.01
C MET A 206 -12.86 -4.32 -5.38
N LYS A 207 -12.22 -3.74 -6.41
CA LYS A 207 -10.82 -4.02 -6.76
C LYS A 207 -9.88 -3.71 -5.59
N ARG A 208 -10.10 -2.58 -4.92
CA ARG A 208 -9.31 -2.18 -3.76
C ARG A 208 -9.46 -3.15 -2.59
N ARG A 209 -10.69 -3.56 -2.27
CA ARG A 209 -10.96 -4.57 -1.23
C ARG A 209 -10.33 -5.92 -1.57
N LEU A 210 -10.35 -6.34 -2.84
CA LEU A 210 -9.65 -7.53 -3.30
C LEU A 210 -8.12 -7.41 -3.13
N SER A 211 -7.53 -6.26 -3.47
CA SER A 211 -6.09 -5.99 -3.28
C SER A 211 -5.68 -6.13 -1.81
N ILE A 212 -6.50 -5.58 -0.88
CA ILE A 212 -6.31 -5.78 0.56
C ILE A 212 -6.46 -7.27 0.92
N GLY A 213 -7.48 -7.96 0.41
CA GLY A 213 -7.67 -9.41 0.64
C GLY A 213 -6.48 -10.26 0.19
N ILE A 214 -5.88 -9.94 -0.96
CA ILE A 214 -4.67 -10.60 -1.47
C ILE A 214 -3.51 -10.46 -0.48
N SER A 215 -3.33 -9.28 0.13
CA SER A 215 -2.26 -9.03 1.10
C SER A 215 -2.40 -9.84 2.39
N LEU A 216 -3.62 -10.33 2.69
CA LEU A 216 -3.94 -11.12 3.88
C LEU A 216 -3.79 -12.63 3.70
N MET A 217 -3.62 -13.10 2.46
CA MET A 217 -3.37 -14.51 2.21
C MET A 217 -2.15 -14.98 3.00
N GLY A 218 -2.26 -16.13 3.67
CA GLY A 218 -1.18 -16.70 4.47
C GLY A 218 -1.05 -16.11 5.87
N ASP A 219 -2.09 -15.43 6.35
CA ASP A 219 -2.24 -14.91 7.71
C ASP A 219 -1.01 -14.11 8.22
N PRO A 220 -0.66 -12.99 7.58
CA PRO A 220 0.47 -12.19 8.00
C PRO A 220 0.25 -11.59 9.39
N LYS A 221 1.32 -11.51 10.18
CA LYS A 221 1.35 -10.86 11.49
C LYS A 221 1.45 -9.34 11.37
N VAL A 222 2.21 -8.88 10.38
CA VAL A 222 2.41 -7.45 10.07
C VAL A 222 1.80 -7.15 8.71
N LEU A 223 0.95 -6.14 8.64
CA LEU A 223 0.28 -5.71 7.42
C LEU A 223 0.64 -4.27 7.11
N ILE A 224 1.15 -4.01 5.91
CA ILE A 224 1.46 -2.66 5.44
C ILE A 224 0.47 -2.29 4.32
N LEU A 225 -0.29 -1.22 4.52
CA LEU A 225 -1.28 -0.70 3.58
C LEU A 225 -0.81 0.67 3.09
N ASP A 226 -0.47 0.76 1.81
CA ASP A 226 -0.02 2.00 1.19
C ASP A 226 -1.19 2.74 0.55
N GLU A 227 -1.63 3.85 1.16
CA GLU A 227 -2.79 4.66 0.78
C GLU A 227 -4.04 3.82 0.38
N PRO A 228 -4.62 3.03 1.31
CA PRO A 228 -5.73 2.11 1.02
C PRO A 228 -7.01 2.78 0.51
N THR A 229 -7.23 4.05 0.82
CA THR A 229 -8.50 4.75 0.55
C THR A 229 -8.38 5.86 -0.50
N SER A 230 -7.21 6.02 -1.11
CA SER A 230 -6.97 7.01 -2.18
C SER A 230 -7.80 6.68 -3.43
N GLY A 231 -8.53 7.68 -3.95
CA GLY A 231 -9.40 7.51 -5.13
C GLY A 231 -10.66 6.67 -4.89
N ILE A 232 -10.99 6.33 -3.64
CA ILE A 232 -12.18 5.55 -3.27
C ILE A 232 -13.29 6.47 -2.75
N ASP A 233 -14.53 6.19 -3.15
CA ASP A 233 -15.71 6.93 -2.70
C ASP A 233 -15.95 6.79 -1.17
N PRO A 234 -16.70 7.72 -0.54
CA PRO A 234 -16.90 7.72 0.89
C PRO A 234 -17.53 6.44 1.47
N TYR A 235 -18.40 5.76 0.72
CA TYR A 235 -19.06 4.55 1.18
C TYR A 235 -18.07 3.38 1.24
N ASN A 236 -17.34 3.14 0.15
CA ASN A 236 -16.33 2.09 0.11
C ASN A 236 -15.16 2.35 1.09
N ARG A 237 -14.83 3.63 1.35
CA ARG A 237 -13.85 4.01 2.40
C ARG A 237 -14.25 3.48 3.77
N ARG A 238 -15.52 3.67 4.18
CA ARG A 238 -16.04 3.16 5.47
C ARG A 238 -15.97 1.63 5.57
N LEU A 239 -16.16 0.93 4.45
CA LEU A 239 -16.02 -0.53 4.41
C LEU A 239 -14.56 -0.95 4.63
N ILE A 240 -13.60 -0.28 3.99
CA ILE A 240 -12.16 -0.52 4.21
C ILE A 240 -11.78 -0.22 5.66
N TRP A 241 -12.29 0.87 6.24
CA TRP A 241 -12.07 1.21 7.65
C TRP A 241 -12.58 0.12 8.60
N THR A 242 -13.76 -0.44 8.30
CA THR A 242 -14.32 -1.56 9.05
C THR A 242 -13.44 -2.80 8.93
N MET A 243 -12.88 -3.09 7.75
CA MET A 243 -11.92 -4.17 7.56
C MET A 243 -10.66 -3.98 8.40
N ILE A 244 -10.08 -2.77 8.41
CA ILE A 244 -8.89 -2.44 9.19
C ILE A 244 -9.12 -2.64 10.68
N ARG A 245 -10.27 -2.21 11.21
CA ARG A 245 -10.64 -2.44 12.61
C ARG A 245 -10.73 -3.94 12.95
N LYS A 246 -11.41 -4.74 12.12
CA LYS A 246 -11.49 -6.20 12.30
C LYS A 246 -10.11 -6.87 12.28
N MET A 247 -9.22 -6.43 11.39
CA MET A 247 -7.84 -6.94 11.32
C MET A 247 -7.03 -6.57 12.58
N LYS A 248 -7.23 -5.37 13.12
CA LYS A 248 -6.64 -4.94 14.39
C LYS A 248 -7.13 -5.79 15.55
N GLU A 249 -8.46 -5.99 15.65
CA GLU A 249 -9.10 -6.83 16.68
C GLU A 249 -8.60 -8.28 16.63
N ALA A 250 -8.30 -8.80 15.45
CA ALA A 250 -7.63 -10.09 15.27
C ALA A 250 -6.15 -10.10 15.70
N GLY A 251 -5.64 -9.01 16.27
CA GLY A 251 -4.29 -8.89 16.82
C GLY A 251 -3.19 -8.66 15.79
N LYS A 252 -3.52 -8.16 14.58
CA LYS A 252 -2.50 -7.82 13.57
C LYS A 252 -1.82 -6.50 13.89
N CYS A 253 -0.53 -6.39 13.57
CA CYS A 253 0.19 -5.12 13.55
C CYS A 253 -0.04 -4.47 12.17
N ILE A 254 -0.64 -3.28 12.12
CA ILE A 254 -1.02 -2.62 10.87
C ILE A 254 -0.27 -1.30 10.73
N ILE A 255 0.44 -1.14 9.62
CA ILE A 255 1.10 0.10 9.23
C ILE A 255 0.33 0.68 8.06
N LEU A 256 -0.23 1.87 8.25
CA LEU A 256 -1.05 2.56 7.27
C LEU A 256 -0.32 3.80 6.77
N THR A 257 0.02 3.89 5.48
CA THR A 257 0.42 5.19 4.93
C THR A 257 -0.83 5.91 4.44
N THR A 258 -0.98 7.18 4.82
CA THR A 258 -2.07 8.00 4.33
C THR A 258 -1.66 9.46 4.31
N HIS A 259 -2.30 10.24 3.45
CA HIS A 259 -2.27 11.70 3.49
C HIS A 259 -3.63 12.26 3.96
N PHE A 260 -4.62 11.40 4.24
CA PHE A 260 -5.91 11.81 4.79
C PHE A 260 -5.87 11.85 6.31
N LEU A 261 -5.88 13.07 6.86
CA LEU A 261 -5.77 13.32 8.29
C LEU A 261 -6.94 12.73 9.08
N GLN A 262 -8.16 12.78 8.52
CA GLN A 262 -9.35 12.16 9.10
C GLN A 262 -9.23 10.64 9.22
N GLU A 263 -8.59 9.98 8.25
CA GLU A 263 -8.37 8.53 8.31
C GLU A 263 -7.39 8.18 9.43
N ALA A 264 -6.30 8.93 9.54
CA ALA A 264 -5.32 8.75 10.59
C ALA A 264 -5.94 8.96 11.99
N ASP A 265 -6.77 9.99 12.17
CA ASP A 265 -7.42 10.29 13.44
C ASP A 265 -8.44 9.22 13.86
N VAL A 266 -9.18 8.65 12.90
CA VAL A 266 -10.26 7.68 13.18
C VAL A 266 -9.76 6.24 13.32
N LEU A 267 -8.70 5.85 12.61
CA LEU A 267 -8.25 4.46 12.57
C LEU A 267 -7.07 4.14 13.47
N SER A 268 -6.21 5.13 13.74
CA SER A 268 -4.88 4.85 14.29
C SER A 268 -4.86 4.92 15.80
N ASP A 269 -4.17 3.98 16.40
CA ASP A 269 -3.82 4.02 17.82
C ASP A 269 -2.57 4.91 18.02
N ARG A 270 -1.64 4.94 17.04
CA ARG A 270 -0.54 5.92 16.95
C ARG A 270 -0.43 6.54 15.57
N ILE A 271 0.05 7.77 15.53
CA ILE A 271 0.36 8.52 14.32
C ILE A 271 1.84 8.88 14.36
N ALA A 272 2.54 8.67 13.25
CA ALA A 272 3.91 9.11 13.01
C ALA A 272 3.90 10.10 11.85
N ILE A 273 4.29 11.34 12.10
CA ILE A 273 4.28 12.43 11.12
C ILE A 273 5.67 12.58 10.53
N MET A 274 5.79 12.37 9.22
CA MET A 274 7.02 12.55 8.47
C MET A 274 6.97 13.82 7.61
N SER A 275 8.09 14.53 7.56
CA SER A 275 8.33 15.65 6.63
C SER A 275 9.79 15.63 6.20
N ASN A 276 10.02 15.83 4.90
CA ASN A 276 11.36 15.91 4.31
C ASN A 276 12.30 14.75 4.68
N GLY A 277 11.78 13.52 4.78
CA GLY A 277 12.54 12.32 5.11
C GLY A 277 12.83 12.11 6.60
N HIS A 278 12.39 13.02 7.47
CA HIS A 278 12.57 12.95 8.92
C HIS A 278 11.24 12.71 9.64
N LEU A 279 11.30 12.08 10.81
CA LEU A 279 10.18 12.00 11.74
C LEU A 279 10.07 13.32 12.50
N GLN A 280 8.92 13.98 12.41
CA GLN A 280 8.64 15.26 13.08
C GLN A 280 7.95 15.04 14.44
N ALA A 281 6.98 14.12 14.47
CA ALA A 281 6.20 13.81 15.66
C ALA A 281 5.75 12.35 15.64
N SER A 282 5.56 11.75 16.80
CA SER A 282 5.00 10.40 16.93
C SER A 282 4.27 10.23 18.25
N GLY A 283 3.04 9.75 18.23
CA GLY A 283 2.25 9.51 19.45
C GLY A 283 0.81 9.17 19.15
N THR A 284 0.01 8.96 20.19
CA THR A 284 -1.44 8.80 20.08
C THR A 284 -2.06 10.08 19.50
N PRO A 285 -3.21 9.99 18.80
CA PRO A 285 -3.89 11.18 18.28
C PRO A 285 -4.14 12.23 19.37
N ASN A 286 -4.54 11.79 20.57
CA ASN A 286 -4.76 12.68 21.71
C ASN A 286 -3.47 13.31 22.22
N PHE A 287 -2.37 12.54 22.33
CA PHE A 287 -1.07 13.10 22.70
C PHE A 287 -0.66 14.22 21.75
N LEU A 288 -0.78 14.00 20.45
CA LEU A 288 -0.41 14.98 19.43
C LEU A 288 -1.29 16.24 19.47
N LYS A 289 -2.61 16.07 19.64
CA LYS A 289 -3.54 17.21 19.82
C LYS A 289 -3.20 18.04 21.06
N ASN A 290 -2.79 17.38 22.16
CA ASN A 290 -2.41 18.07 23.40
C ASN A 290 -1.09 18.87 23.30
N GLN A 291 -0.30 18.70 22.23
CA GLN A 291 0.91 19.51 22.00
C GLN A 291 0.57 20.90 21.41
N ILE A 292 -0.68 21.11 20.99
CA ILE A 292 -1.18 22.43 20.60
C ILE A 292 -1.72 23.14 21.85
N ASP A 293 -1.45 24.44 21.96
CA ASP A 293 -1.82 25.27 23.11
C ASP A 293 -3.34 25.39 23.32
N PHE A 294 -4.11 25.28 22.24
CA PHE A 294 -5.56 25.40 22.22
C PHE A 294 -6.21 24.04 21.94
N GLU A 295 -7.20 23.66 22.74
CA GLU A 295 -7.99 22.43 22.53
C GLU A 295 -9.26 22.73 21.72
N TYR A 296 -9.77 23.96 21.85
CA TYR A 296 -10.98 24.42 21.18
C TYR A 296 -10.74 25.75 20.48
N ARG A 297 -11.47 25.97 19.39
CA ARG A 297 -11.54 27.23 18.65
C ARG A 297 -12.98 27.71 18.57
N LEU A 298 -13.18 28.95 18.97
CA LEU A 298 -14.46 29.64 18.83
C LEU A 298 -14.38 30.53 17.58
N PHE A 299 -15.25 30.23 16.61
CA PHE A 299 -15.49 31.01 15.41
C PHE A 299 -16.66 31.95 15.68
N ILE A 300 -16.50 33.21 15.32
CA ILE A 300 -17.53 34.23 15.46
C ILE A 300 -17.64 34.96 14.14
N ASP A 301 -18.83 34.88 13.55
CA ASP A 301 -19.24 35.72 12.44
C ASP A 301 -19.91 36.96 13.02
N LYS A 302 -19.39 38.13 12.66
CA LYS A 302 -19.81 39.42 13.20
C LYS A 302 -20.29 40.33 12.09
N ASN A 303 -21.16 41.24 12.46
CA ASN A 303 -21.62 42.29 11.57
C ASN A 303 -20.52 43.35 11.39
N GLU A 304 -20.30 43.81 10.16
CA GLU A 304 -19.23 44.77 9.79
C GLU A 304 -19.29 46.10 10.58
N THR A 305 -20.45 46.40 11.18
CA THR A 305 -20.71 47.65 11.91
C THR A 305 -20.28 47.64 13.38
N TYR A 306 -19.89 46.50 13.95
CA TYR A 306 -19.61 46.36 15.39
C TYR A 306 -18.11 46.36 15.74
N GLN A 307 -17.79 46.90 16.93
CA GLN A 307 -16.42 47.01 17.45
C GLN A 307 -15.89 45.68 18.00
N ASN A 308 -14.73 45.25 17.50
CA ASN A 308 -14.09 43.97 17.84
C ASN A 308 -13.68 43.91 19.31
N GLU A 309 -13.36 45.05 19.93
CA GLU A 309 -13.02 45.10 21.36
C GLU A 309 -14.21 44.73 22.23
N ARG A 310 -15.44 45.10 21.84
CA ARG A 310 -16.66 44.80 22.61
C ARG A 310 -16.94 43.31 22.65
N ILE A 311 -16.82 42.63 21.51
CA ILE A 311 -16.97 41.17 21.40
C ILE A 311 -15.87 40.47 22.22
N THR A 312 -14.62 40.92 22.07
CA THR A 312 -13.48 40.35 22.81
C THR A 312 -13.65 40.50 24.32
N ALA A 313 -14.04 41.69 24.80
CA ALA A 313 -14.26 41.96 26.22
C ALA A 313 -15.44 41.13 26.79
N PHE A 314 -16.50 40.94 26.00
CA PHE A 314 -17.62 40.06 26.39
C PHE A 314 -17.15 38.62 26.62
N ILE A 315 -16.35 38.07 25.70
CA ILE A 315 -15.85 36.70 25.81
C ILE A 315 -14.86 36.57 26.97
N GLN A 316 -13.98 37.56 27.15
CA GLN A 316 -13.00 37.59 28.23
C GLN A 316 -13.62 37.60 29.63
N LYS A 317 -14.88 38.04 29.77
CA LYS A 317 -15.65 37.94 31.03
C LYS A 317 -15.83 36.49 31.49
N TYR A 318 -15.91 35.56 30.54
CA TYR A 318 -16.11 34.14 30.82
C TYR A 318 -14.81 33.34 30.75
N ILE A 319 -13.93 33.67 29.80
CA ILE A 319 -12.65 32.98 29.59
C ILE A 319 -11.54 34.02 29.55
N GLN A 320 -10.86 34.22 30.68
CA GLN A 320 -9.86 35.28 30.84
C GLN A 320 -8.59 35.04 29.99
N THR A 321 -8.20 33.79 29.78
CA THR A 321 -6.98 33.43 29.03
C THR A 321 -7.25 33.14 27.55
N ILE A 322 -8.34 33.68 26.99
CA ILE A 322 -8.68 33.49 25.58
C ILE A 322 -7.72 34.28 24.69
N ILE A 323 -7.27 33.68 23.60
CA ILE A 323 -6.31 34.30 22.67
C ILE A 323 -6.99 34.50 21.32
N LEU A 324 -6.94 35.71 20.78
CA LEU A 324 -7.38 36.01 19.42
C LEU A 324 -6.33 35.48 18.43
N GLU A 325 -6.65 34.43 17.68
CA GLU A 325 -5.74 33.82 16.70
C GLU A 325 -5.82 34.51 15.34
N ARG A 326 -7.03 34.87 14.91
CA ARG A 326 -7.27 35.53 13.62
C ARG A 326 -8.41 36.53 13.73
N GLU A 327 -8.25 37.64 13.02
CA GLU A 327 -9.22 38.71 12.93
C GLU A 327 -9.37 39.12 11.47
N SER A 328 -10.61 39.17 11.00
CA SER A 328 -11.03 39.63 9.69
C SER A 328 -12.14 40.68 9.86
N ILE A 329 -12.60 41.24 8.74
CA ILE A 329 -13.70 42.20 8.69
C ILE A 329 -15.01 41.56 9.19
N SER A 330 -15.29 40.32 8.79
CA SER A 330 -16.54 39.62 9.11
C SER A 330 -16.38 38.47 10.12
N GLU A 331 -15.15 38.10 10.47
CA GLU A 331 -14.87 36.89 11.26
C GLU A 331 -13.82 37.13 12.35
N MET A 332 -13.98 36.44 13.48
CA MET A 332 -12.97 36.36 14.54
C MET A 332 -12.80 34.91 15.01
N ILE A 333 -11.55 34.49 15.19
CA ILE A 333 -11.21 33.14 15.66
C ILE A 333 -10.43 33.25 16.96
N PHE A 334 -10.97 32.64 18.01
CA PHE A 334 -10.37 32.62 19.33
C PHE A 334 -9.92 31.21 19.72
N GLY A 335 -8.68 31.09 20.17
CA GLY A 335 -8.12 29.88 20.77
C GLY A 335 -8.46 29.78 22.25
N ILE A 336 -9.04 28.64 22.65
CA ILE A 336 -9.40 28.32 24.03
C ILE A 336 -8.51 27.17 24.52
N ARG A 337 -7.78 27.41 25.61
CA ARG A 337 -6.91 26.40 26.25
C ARG A 337 -7.75 25.34 26.97
N ARG A 338 -7.22 24.12 27.07
CA ARG A 338 -7.86 23.01 27.81
C ARG A 338 -8.27 23.36 29.24
N SER A 339 -7.47 24.16 29.95
CA SER A 339 -7.73 24.59 31.33
C SER A 339 -9.07 25.32 31.49
N GLU A 340 -9.54 25.94 30.40
CA GLU A 340 -10.76 26.73 30.35
C GLU A 340 -11.98 25.96 29.82
N SER A 341 -11.83 24.66 29.51
CA SER A 341 -12.91 23.81 28.96
C SER A 341 -14.20 23.85 29.80
N LYS A 342 -14.06 23.89 31.14
CA LYS A 342 -15.17 24.01 32.09
C LYS A 342 -16.01 25.29 31.96
N HIS A 343 -15.47 26.34 31.36
CA HIS A 343 -16.15 27.62 31.17
C HIS A 343 -16.86 27.72 29.81
N ILE A 344 -16.56 26.83 28.87
CA ILE A 344 -17.13 26.85 27.51
C ILE A 344 -18.66 26.79 27.54
N GLY A 345 -19.25 25.91 28.36
CA GLY A 345 -20.71 25.80 28.45
C GLY A 345 -21.38 27.10 28.91
N LYS A 346 -20.76 27.84 29.84
CA LYS A 346 -21.26 29.15 30.29
C LYS A 346 -21.12 30.22 29.21
N LEU A 347 -20.03 30.17 28.45
CA LEU A 347 -19.80 31.09 27.33
C LEU A 347 -20.83 30.86 26.23
N ILE A 348 -21.09 29.62 25.84
CA ILE A 348 -22.10 29.27 24.81
C ILE A 348 -23.48 29.79 25.21
N HIS A 349 -23.91 29.53 26.46
CA HIS A 349 -25.20 30.04 26.94
C HIS A 349 -25.27 31.58 26.90
N ALA A 350 -24.18 32.25 27.25
CA ALA A 350 -24.13 33.71 27.21
C ALA A 350 -24.19 34.24 25.76
N LEU A 351 -23.54 33.55 24.82
CA LEU A 351 -23.60 33.86 23.39
C LEU A 351 -25.01 33.65 22.84
N ASP A 352 -25.71 32.57 23.22
CA ASP A 352 -27.10 32.33 22.78
C ASP A 352 -28.06 33.43 23.26
N GLU A 353 -27.87 33.94 24.48
CA GLU A 353 -28.73 34.97 25.04
C GLU A 353 -28.43 36.38 24.50
N HIS A 354 -27.16 36.70 24.27
CA HIS A 354 -26.73 38.09 24.03
C HIS A 354 -26.12 38.33 22.64
N SER A 355 -26.05 37.33 21.75
CA SER A 355 -25.41 37.42 20.42
C SER A 355 -25.88 38.63 19.60
N ASN A 356 -27.20 38.83 19.54
CA ASN A 356 -27.82 39.94 18.80
C ASN A 356 -27.43 41.32 19.37
N ASP A 357 -27.26 41.43 20.69
CA ASP A 357 -26.94 42.68 21.37
C ASP A 357 -25.47 43.10 21.23
N ILE A 358 -24.61 42.14 20.90
CA ILE A 358 -23.15 42.31 20.75
C ILE A 358 -22.69 42.23 19.29
N GLY A 359 -23.62 42.11 18.33
CA GLY A 359 -23.31 42.15 16.90
C GLY A 359 -22.73 40.85 16.33
N ILE A 360 -23.01 39.72 16.97
CA ILE A 360 -22.64 38.38 16.50
C ILE A 360 -23.80 37.82 15.69
N GLU A 361 -23.54 37.49 14.43
CA GLU A 361 -24.54 36.88 13.53
C GLU A 361 -24.60 35.37 13.73
N SER A 362 -23.44 34.76 13.95
CA SER A 362 -23.27 33.32 14.00
C SER A 362 -22.03 32.99 14.81
N TYR A 363 -22.02 31.86 15.50
CA TYR A 363 -20.82 31.37 16.16
C TYR A 363 -20.73 29.85 16.03
N GLY A 364 -19.49 29.34 16.06
CA GLY A 364 -19.20 27.92 15.96
C GLY A 364 -18.09 27.52 16.91
N LEU A 365 -18.17 26.32 17.47
CA LEU A 365 -17.10 25.75 18.28
C LEU A 365 -16.51 24.53 17.55
N SER A 366 -15.20 24.52 17.35
CA SER A 366 -14.48 23.35 16.84
C SER A 366 -13.44 22.87 17.83
N MET A 367 -13.13 21.57 17.77
CA MET A 367 -12.02 20.97 18.51
C MET A 367 -10.78 20.92 17.63
N THR A 368 -9.61 20.95 18.25
CA THR A 368 -8.34 20.79 17.55
C THR A 368 -8.24 19.41 16.92
N THR A 369 -7.92 19.42 15.63
CA THR A 369 -7.84 18.22 14.79
C THR A 369 -6.38 17.84 14.53
N ILE A 370 -6.14 16.61 14.08
CA ILE A 370 -4.80 16.19 13.64
C ILE A 370 -4.33 17.02 12.43
N GLU A 371 -5.24 17.60 11.66
CA GLU A 371 -4.91 18.51 10.57
C GLU A 371 -4.18 19.76 11.06
N GLU A 372 -4.62 20.33 12.17
CA GLU A 372 -3.98 21.51 12.77
C GLU A 372 -2.58 21.18 13.29
N VAL A 373 -2.43 20.02 13.96
CA VAL A 373 -1.13 19.48 14.40
C VAL A 373 -0.20 19.36 13.21
N PHE A 374 -0.69 18.78 12.12
CA PHE A 374 0.08 18.58 10.91
C PHE A 374 0.52 19.89 10.25
N LEU A 375 -0.39 20.87 10.13
CA LEU A 375 -0.08 22.17 9.55
C LEU A 375 0.94 22.94 10.40
N LYS A 376 0.81 22.92 11.73
CA LYS A 376 1.78 23.55 12.64
C LYS A 376 3.18 22.95 12.45
N LEU A 377 3.30 21.63 12.45
CA LEU A 377 4.58 20.93 12.27
C LEU A 377 5.20 21.16 10.90
N ILE A 378 4.41 21.21 9.83
CA ILE A 378 4.93 21.53 8.50
C ILE A 378 5.45 22.96 8.46
N HIS A 379 4.70 23.91 9.01
CA HIS A 379 5.08 25.31 8.97
C HIS A 379 6.35 25.58 9.80
N GLU A 380 6.52 24.89 10.92
CA GLU A 380 7.77 24.88 11.70
C GLU A 380 8.92 24.25 10.89
N ALA A 381 8.69 23.11 10.24
CA ALA A 381 9.70 22.44 9.42
C ALA A 381 10.09 23.21 8.14
N GLU A 382 9.20 24.03 7.59
CA GLU A 382 9.46 24.90 6.44
C GLU A 382 10.25 26.16 6.82
N LYS A 383 10.01 26.74 8.01
CA LYS A 383 10.79 27.87 8.54
C LYS A 383 12.27 27.54 8.68
N ASP A 384 12.59 26.27 8.96
CA ASP A 384 13.96 25.78 9.06
C ASP A 384 14.66 25.58 7.70
N LYS A 385 13.95 25.73 6.56
CA LYS A 385 14.50 25.44 5.23
C LYS A 385 14.09 26.45 4.16
N SER A 386 14.78 27.59 4.14
CA SER A 386 14.88 28.46 2.95
C SER A 386 15.91 27.93 1.95
N THR A 387 15.68 26.78 1.30
CA THR A 387 16.19 26.48 -0.07
C THR A 387 15.80 25.07 -0.57
N GLN A 388 15.61 25.00 -1.89
CA GLN A 388 15.42 23.83 -2.77
C GLN A 388 13.98 23.36 -3.02
N HIS A 389 13.35 24.05 -3.98
CA HIS A 389 12.28 23.52 -4.83
C HIS A 389 12.87 22.79 -6.05
N ASP A 390 12.04 22.02 -6.75
CA ASP A 390 12.28 21.28 -8.00
C ASP A 390 12.90 19.88 -7.92
N GLN A 391 12.12 18.89 -7.44
CA GLN A 391 12.28 17.47 -7.87
C GLN A 391 10.97 16.66 -7.89
N THR A 392 9.80 17.29 -8.09
CA THR A 392 8.50 16.59 -8.04
C THR A 392 8.26 15.66 -9.24
N LYS A 393 8.75 16.00 -10.45
CA LYS A 393 8.53 15.19 -11.67
C LYS A 393 9.41 13.93 -11.77
N LEU A 394 10.65 13.96 -11.30
CA LEU A 394 11.57 12.80 -11.34
C LEU A 394 11.11 11.67 -10.41
N ARG A 395 10.45 12.03 -9.29
CA ARG A 395 10.06 11.13 -8.19
C ARG A 395 8.93 10.17 -8.55
N GLN A 396 7.92 10.65 -9.29
CA GLN A 396 6.75 9.85 -9.63
C GLN A 396 7.07 8.81 -10.72
N ASP A 397 7.99 9.16 -11.62
CA ASP A 397 8.45 8.29 -12.69
C ASP A 397 9.41 7.19 -12.18
N LEU A 398 10.26 7.51 -11.20
CA LEU A 398 11.10 6.54 -10.51
C LEU A 398 10.25 5.54 -9.71
N ALA A 399 9.29 5.99 -8.89
CA ALA A 399 8.43 5.08 -8.12
C ALA A 399 7.69 4.06 -9.01
N ASN A 400 7.18 4.51 -10.16
CA ASN A 400 6.51 3.64 -11.13
C ASN A 400 7.46 2.66 -11.83
N LYS A 401 8.70 3.09 -12.14
CA LYS A 401 9.75 2.21 -12.70
C LYS A 401 10.25 1.19 -11.68
N ILE A 402 10.44 1.60 -10.42
CA ILE A 402 10.81 0.76 -9.27
C ILE A 402 9.80 -0.37 -9.09
N PHE A 403 8.51 -0.03 -9.10
CA PHE A 403 7.45 -1.02 -8.91
C PHE A 403 7.39 -2.04 -10.05
N ARG A 404 7.47 -1.58 -11.31
CA ARG A 404 7.47 -2.46 -12.49
C ARG A 404 8.72 -3.35 -12.53
N ALA A 405 9.87 -2.85 -12.09
CA ALA A 405 11.13 -3.59 -12.05
C ALA A 405 11.17 -4.64 -10.91
N ALA A 406 10.64 -4.30 -9.74
CA ALA A 406 10.55 -5.22 -8.59
C ALA A 406 9.61 -6.41 -8.88
N TYR A 407 8.55 -6.20 -9.65
CA TYR A 407 7.61 -7.26 -10.04
C TYR A 407 8.20 -8.25 -11.06
N ASN A 408 9.09 -7.79 -11.93
CA ASN A 408 9.64 -8.59 -13.03
C ASN A 408 10.83 -9.49 -12.65
N ARG A 409 11.30 -9.49 -11.39
CA ARG A 409 12.51 -10.21 -10.99
C ARG A 409 12.30 -11.20 -9.86
N GLU A 410 12.01 -12.46 -10.19
CA GLU A 410 12.49 -13.62 -9.40
C GLU A 410 12.49 -14.90 -10.27
N ILE A 411 13.65 -15.49 -10.58
CA ILE A 411 13.73 -16.83 -11.17
C ILE A 411 14.74 -17.65 -10.38
N GLY A 412 14.24 -18.62 -9.62
CA GLY A 412 15.00 -19.78 -9.11
C GLY A 412 14.33 -21.04 -9.64
N ALA A 413 15.07 -22.08 -10.05
CA ALA A 413 14.54 -23.21 -10.83
C ALA A 413 13.28 -23.90 -10.23
N ARG A 414 13.24 -24.10 -8.91
CA ARG A 414 12.06 -24.69 -8.23
C ARG A 414 10.85 -23.73 -8.23
N ARG A 415 11.09 -22.43 -8.02
CA ARG A 415 10.07 -21.37 -8.04
C ARG A 415 9.61 -21.01 -9.46
N PHE A 416 10.48 -21.22 -10.45
CA PHE A 416 10.20 -21.12 -11.87
C PHE A 416 9.20 -22.19 -12.30
N TRP A 417 9.39 -23.45 -11.87
CA TRP A 417 8.42 -24.51 -12.15
C TRP A 417 7.06 -24.24 -11.49
N PHE A 418 7.01 -23.77 -10.24
CA PHE A 418 5.74 -23.37 -9.63
C PHE A 418 5.07 -22.18 -10.34
N ARG A 419 5.86 -21.20 -10.82
CA ARG A 419 5.33 -20.09 -11.65
C ARG A 419 4.87 -20.55 -13.01
N ILE A 420 5.60 -21.45 -13.68
CA ILE A 420 5.17 -22.09 -14.92
C ILE A 420 3.88 -22.84 -14.68
N CYS A 421 3.77 -23.66 -13.64
CA CYS A 421 2.54 -24.35 -13.29
C CYS A 421 1.40 -23.35 -13.04
N ALA A 422 1.64 -22.25 -12.30
CA ALA A 422 0.65 -21.21 -12.08
C ALA A 422 0.25 -20.48 -13.38
N LEU A 423 1.21 -20.21 -14.28
CA LEU A 423 0.97 -19.60 -15.59
C LEU A 423 0.27 -20.56 -16.55
N ILE A 424 0.57 -21.86 -16.49
CA ILE A 424 -0.12 -22.92 -17.23
C ILE A 424 -1.54 -23.05 -16.70
N ILE A 425 -1.75 -23.02 -15.38
CA ILE A 425 -3.08 -23.01 -14.77
C ILE A 425 -3.84 -21.75 -15.19
N LYS A 426 -3.21 -20.57 -15.15
CA LYS A 426 -3.80 -19.33 -15.67
C LYS A 426 -4.18 -19.49 -17.16
N ARG A 427 -3.26 -20.00 -17.97
CA ARG A 427 -3.46 -20.20 -19.41
C ARG A 427 -4.56 -21.24 -19.66
N TRP A 428 -4.65 -22.27 -18.84
CA TRP A 428 -5.72 -23.28 -18.85
C TRP A 428 -7.08 -22.69 -18.51
N HIS A 429 -7.20 -21.88 -17.45
CA HIS A 429 -8.45 -21.20 -17.11
C HIS A 429 -8.91 -20.25 -18.23
N VAL A 430 -7.98 -19.54 -18.88
CA VAL A 430 -8.28 -18.68 -20.03
C VAL A 430 -8.69 -19.50 -21.25
N LEU A 431 -7.96 -20.57 -21.57
CA LEU A 431 -8.23 -21.47 -22.69
C LEU A 431 -9.58 -22.18 -22.56
N HIS A 432 -9.90 -22.70 -21.37
CA HIS A 432 -11.16 -23.39 -21.11
C HIS A 432 -12.38 -22.46 -21.27
N ARG A 433 -12.24 -21.16 -20.96
CA ARG A 433 -13.30 -20.17 -21.18
C ARG A 433 -13.41 -19.71 -22.64
N GLN A 434 -12.38 -19.94 -23.45
CA GLN A 434 -12.32 -19.58 -24.88
C GLN A 434 -12.33 -20.81 -25.80
N TYR A 435 -12.99 -21.90 -25.40
CA TYR A 435 -13.03 -23.15 -26.18
C TYR A 435 -13.57 -22.95 -27.61
N ILE A 436 -14.45 -21.96 -27.83
CA ILE A 436 -14.96 -21.60 -29.17
C ILE A 436 -13.84 -21.05 -30.07
N PHE A 437 -12.96 -20.20 -29.54
CA PHE A 437 -11.82 -19.65 -30.28
C PHE A 437 -10.75 -20.71 -30.54
N LEU A 438 -10.51 -21.60 -29.57
CA LEU A 438 -9.63 -22.76 -29.74
C LEU A 438 -10.15 -23.73 -30.79
N PHE A 439 -11.43 -24.06 -30.73
CA PHE A 439 -12.08 -24.93 -31.72
C PHE A 439 -11.97 -24.30 -33.11
N GLY A 440 -12.22 -22.99 -33.24
CA GLY A 440 -12.00 -22.24 -34.48
C GLY A 440 -10.54 -22.29 -34.96
N PHE A 441 -9.58 -22.08 -34.07
CA PHE A 441 -8.15 -22.09 -34.40
C PHE A 441 -7.65 -23.46 -34.88
N PHE A 442 -8.21 -24.56 -34.39
CA PHE A 442 -7.85 -25.91 -34.82
C PHE A 442 -8.70 -26.43 -36.01
N LEU A 443 -9.99 -26.11 -36.08
CA LEU A 443 -10.83 -26.52 -37.22
C LEU A 443 -10.52 -25.74 -38.49
N PHE A 444 -10.18 -24.45 -38.37
CA PHE A 444 -10.01 -23.59 -39.54
C PHE A 444 -8.84 -24.02 -40.44
N PRO A 445 -7.65 -24.37 -39.92
CA PRO A 445 -6.57 -24.94 -40.73
C PRO A 445 -6.95 -26.27 -41.38
N ILE A 446 -7.67 -27.14 -40.67
CA ILE A 446 -8.12 -28.45 -41.18
C ILE A 446 -9.13 -28.25 -42.32
N LEU A 447 -10.08 -27.33 -42.17
CA LEU A 447 -11.05 -27.00 -43.21
C LEU A 447 -10.37 -26.39 -44.44
N ILE A 448 -9.37 -25.54 -44.24
CA ILE A 448 -8.54 -25.00 -45.34
C ILE A 448 -7.76 -26.11 -46.02
N GLU A 449 -7.16 -27.04 -45.28
CA GLU A 449 -6.41 -28.16 -45.85
C GLU A 449 -7.32 -29.07 -46.68
N ILE A 450 -8.52 -29.40 -46.18
CA ILE A 450 -9.53 -30.16 -46.94
C ILE A 450 -9.94 -29.40 -48.21
N LEU A 451 -10.16 -28.09 -48.11
CA LEU A 451 -10.55 -27.25 -49.24
C LEU A 451 -9.43 -27.18 -50.30
N ILE A 452 -8.17 -27.03 -49.88
CA ILE A 452 -7.00 -27.07 -50.77
C ILE A 452 -6.90 -28.42 -51.48
N VAL A 453 -7.05 -29.54 -50.76
CA VAL A 453 -7.01 -30.89 -51.34
C VAL A 453 -8.19 -31.12 -52.32
N SER A 454 -9.35 -30.51 -52.06
CA SER A 454 -10.51 -30.60 -52.97
C SER A 454 -10.39 -29.75 -54.25
N ILE A 455 -9.66 -28.63 -54.19
CA ILE A 455 -9.52 -27.69 -55.31
C ILE A 455 -8.31 -28.02 -56.19
N PHE A 456 -7.22 -28.55 -55.59
CA PHE A 456 -6.04 -28.96 -56.34
C PHE A 456 -6.14 -30.44 -56.71
N PRO A 457 -6.33 -30.78 -58.01
CA PRO A 457 -6.40 -32.17 -58.45
C PRO A 457 -5.08 -32.88 -58.12
N THR A 458 -5.17 -34.12 -57.66
CA THR A 458 -3.98 -34.89 -57.32
C THR A 458 -3.15 -35.16 -58.58
N PRO A 459 -1.82 -35.33 -58.48
CA PRO A 459 -0.97 -35.58 -59.66
C PRO A 459 -1.39 -36.80 -60.51
N LYS A 460 -2.21 -37.72 -59.96
CA LYS A 460 -2.83 -38.82 -60.70
C LYS A 460 -3.91 -38.36 -61.68
N ASP A 461 -4.69 -37.34 -61.33
CA ASP A 461 -5.77 -36.79 -62.17
C ASP A 461 -5.19 -35.95 -63.32
N ILE A 462 -4.05 -35.32 -63.09
CA ILE A 462 -3.29 -34.57 -64.12
C ILE A 462 -2.62 -35.54 -65.12
N GLN A 463 -2.10 -36.68 -64.66
CA GLN A 463 -1.59 -37.72 -65.57
C GLN A 463 -2.69 -38.37 -66.41
N ALA A 464 -3.87 -38.62 -65.83
CA ALA A 464 -5.01 -39.19 -66.56
C ALA A 464 -5.50 -38.26 -67.68
N SER A 465 -5.58 -36.95 -67.44
CA SER A 465 -5.98 -35.94 -68.43
C SER A 465 -4.91 -35.70 -69.51
N LEU A 466 -3.61 -35.80 -69.18
CA LEU A 466 -2.51 -35.74 -70.16
C LEU A 466 -2.49 -36.97 -71.10
N VAL A 467 -2.74 -38.17 -70.56
CA VAL A 467 -2.84 -39.39 -71.38
C VAL A 467 -4.04 -39.34 -72.32
N GLN A 468 -5.16 -38.76 -71.87
CA GLN A 468 -6.36 -38.60 -72.69
C GLN A 468 -6.17 -37.55 -73.78
N ASN A 469 -5.50 -36.42 -73.50
CA ASN A 469 -5.18 -35.39 -74.49
C ASN A 469 -4.16 -35.85 -75.54
N ASN A 470 -3.18 -36.69 -75.17
CA ASN A 470 -2.24 -37.24 -76.15
C ASN A 470 -2.92 -38.23 -77.10
N ARG A 471 -3.87 -39.05 -76.61
CA ARG A 471 -4.70 -39.92 -77.48
C ARG A 471 -5.57 -39.14 -78.47
N ILE A 472 -6.05 -37.95 -78.10
CA ILE A 472 -6.85 -37.10 -79.00
C ILE A 472 -5.96 -36.43 -80.06
N LYS A 473 -4.73 -36.03 -79.70
CA LYS A 473 -3.76 -35.49 -80.67
C LYS A 473 -3.30 -36.54 -81.68
N ASP A 474 -3.04 -37.77 -81.25
CA ASP A 474 -2.67 -38.87 -82.15
C ASP A 474 -3.83 -39.24 -83.10
N ALA A 475 -5.07 -39.15 -82.63
CA ALA A 475 -6.26 -39.34 -83.48
C ALA A 475 -6.45 -38.21 -84.52
N GLN A 476 -6.09 -36.97 -84.20
CA GLN A 476 -6.18 -35.84 -85.14
C GLN A 476 -5.08 -35.85 -86.22
N ILE A 477 -3.87 -36.35 -85.91
CA ILE A 477 -2.78 -36.47 -86.89
C ILE A 477 -3.09 -37.55 -87.96
N THR A 478 -3.97 -38.50 -87.67
CA THR A 478 -4.36 -39.57 -88.59
C THR A 478 -5.48 -39.16 -89.58
N LEU A 479 -6.05 -37.95 -89.44
CA LEU A 479 -7.20 -37.45 -90.23
C LEU A 479 -6.86 -36.23 -91.12
N LEU A 480 -5.63 -36.12 -91.61
CA LEU A 480 -5.27 -35.22 -92.72
C LEU A 480 -5.10 -36.04 -94.01
N PRO A 481 -6.10 -36.07 -94.92
CA PRO A 481 -5.92 -36.62 -96.25
C PRO A 481 -5.18 -35.61 -97.14
N SER A 482 -4.29 -36.16 -97.96
CA SER A 482 -3.67 -35.54 -99.12
C SER A 482 -4.68 -34.78 -100.00
N ILE A 483 -4.42 -33.49 -100.25
CA ILE A 483 -4.87 -32.83 -101.48
C ILE A 483 -3.63 -32.19 -102.11
N TYR A 484 -3.48 -32.52 -103.40
CA TYR A 484 -2.54 -31.99 -104.38
C TYR A 484 -2.51 -30.46 -104.44
#